data_AF-A0A521I4B8-F1
#
_entry.id   AF-A0A521I4B8-F1
#
_cell.length_a   1.000
_cell.length_b   1.000
_cell.length_c   1.000
_cell.angle_alpha   90.00
_cell.angle_beta   90.00
_cell.angle_gamma   90.00
#
_symmetry.space_group_name_H-M   'P 1'
#
loop_
_entity.id
_entity.type
_entity.pdbx_description
1 polymer ?
#
loop_
_entity_poly.entity_id
_entity_poly.type
_entity_poly.pdbx_seq_one_letter_code
_entity_poly.pdbx_strand_id
1 'polypeptide(L)' 'MDLICGKDSYEQAVLMNFNCRRSGITIRSTIDSLIAWIAIEHDACLLQKDMDFVNLASVVPELKLYESV' A
#
# COMPACT_ATOMS: atom_id res chain seq x y z
N MET A 1 -15.13 -6.05 0.99
CA MET A 1 -14.05 -5.29 0.34
C MET A 1 -13.64 -6.14 -0.83
N ASP A 2 -14.05 -5.75 -2.04
CA ASP A 2 -13.84 -6.57 -3.22
C ASP A 2 -12.49 -6.21 -3.86
N LEU A 3 -11.79 -7.20 -4.41
CA LEU A 3 -10.61 -6.98 -5.24
C LEU A 3 -11.10 -6.73 -6.67
N ILE A 4 -10.99 -5.51 -7.17
CA ILE A 4 -11.39 -5.10 -8.53
C ILE A 4 -10.60 -5.90 -9.57
N CYS A 5 -9.31 -6.14 -9.33
CA CYS A 5 -8.40 -6.88 -10.21
C CYS A 5 -8.23 -8.36 -9.81
N GLY A 6 -8.96 -8.84 -8.79
CA GLY A 6 -8.93 -10.25 -8.37
C GLY A 6 -7.53 -10.72 -7.92
N LYS A 7 -6.98 -11.74 -8.61
CA LYS A 7 -5.65 -12.28 -8.27
C LYS A 7 -4.52 -11.27 -8.54
N ASP A 8 -4.69 -10.42 -9.54
CA ASP A 8 -3.66 -9.45 -9.93
C ASP A 8 -3.41 -8.43 -8.83
N SER A 9 -4.40 -8.15 -7.96
CA SER A 9 -4.22 -7.29 -6.78
C SER A 9 -3.12 -7.81 -5.84
N TYR A 10 -2.97 -9.14 -5.72
CA TYR A 10 -1.89 -9.73 -4.92
C TYR A 10 -0.52 -9.53 -5.58
N GLU A 11 -0.44 -9.70 -6.91
CA GLU A 11 0.80 -9.51 -7.65
C GLU A 11 1.26 -8.05 -7.59
N GLN A 12 0.33 -7.11 -7.72
CA GLN A 12 0.62 -5.69 -7.61
C GLN A 12 1.05 -5.30 -6.20
N ALA A 13 0.42 -5.85 -5.16
CA ALA A 13 0.87 -5.66 -3.78
C ALA A 13 2.32 -6.15 -3.56
N VAL A 14 2.69 -7.29 -4.14
CA VAL A 14 4.07 -7.80 -4.08
C VAL A 14 5.04 -6.91 -4.85
N LEU A 15 4.67 -6.48 -6.06
CA LEU A 15 5.48 -5.59 -6.89
C LEU A 15 5.73 -4.24 -6.18
N MET A 16 4.70 -3.70 -5.54
CA MET A 16 4.79 -2.48 -4.74
C MET A 16 5.78 -2.66 -3.57
N ASN A 17 5.66 -3.75 -2.80
CA ASN A 17 6.59 -4.07 -1.71
C ASN A 17 8.04 -4.22 -2.22
N PHE A 18 8.21 -4.88 -3.38
CA PHE A 18 9.51 -5.03 -4.04
C PHE A 18 10.13 -3.66 -4.39
N ASN A 19 9.34 -2.72 -4.92
CA ASN A 19 9.79 -1.37 -5.23
C ASN A 19 10.19 -0.58 -3.97
N CYS A 20 9.46 -0.72 -2.87
CA CYS A 20 9.84 -0.15 -1.57
C CYS A 20 11.21 -0.70 -1.12
N ARG A 21 11.40 -2.03 -1.18
CA ARG A 21 12.66 -2.66 -0.77
C ARG A 21 13.84 -2.21 -1.62
N ARG A 22 13.65 -2.07 -2.93
CA ARG A 22 14.67 -1.55 -3.85
C ARG A 22 15.06 -0.09 -3.52
N SER A 23 14.14 0.65 -2.90
CA SER A 23 14.35 2.03 -2.44
C SER A 23 14.90 2.11 -1.01
N GLY A 24 15.29 0.98 -0.40
CA GLY A 24 15.84 0.91 0.95
C GLY A 24 14.79 0.86 2.06
N ILE A 25 13.50 0.79 1.73
CA ILE A 25 12.40 0.75 2.69
C ILE A 25 11.85 -0.67 2.79
N THR A 26 11.88 -1.24 3.99
CA THR A 26 11.31 -2.58 4.23
C THR A 26 9.93 -2.46 4.87
N ILE A 27 8.90 -2.83 4.12
CA ILE A 27 7.54 -3.01 4.65
C ILE A 27 7.46 -4.39 5.32
N ARG A 28 7.06 -4.42 6.59
CA ARG A 28 7.20 -5.60 7.47
C ARG A 28 6.12 -6.66 7.25
N SER A 29 5.03 -6.29 6.57
CA SER A 29 3.84 -7.13 6.40
C SER A 29 3.38 -7.18 4.95
N THR A 30 3.18 -8.39 4.43
CA THR A 30 2.55 -8.61 3.12
C THR A 30 1.07 -8.24 3.13
N ILE A 31 0.40 -8.30 4.29
CA ILE A 31 -0.97 -7.84 4.47
C ILE A 31 -1.04 -6.33 4.32
N ASP A 32 -0.08 -5.57 4.88
CA ASP A 32 -0.07 -4.11 4.76
C ASP A 32 0.14 -3.68 3.32
N SER A 33 0.95 -4.45 2.57
CA SER A 33 1.12 -4.23 1.13
C SER A 33 -0.19 -4.45 0.36
N LEU A 34 -0.97 -5.48 0.73
CA LEU A 34 -2.26 -5.73 0.11
C LEU A 34 -3.29 -4.65 0.49
N ILE A 35 -3.34 -4.24 1.76
CA ILE A 35 -4.24 -3.16 2.22
C ILE A 35 -3.95 -1.86 1.47
N ALA A 36 -2.68 -1.48 1.36
CA ALA A 36 -2.27 -0.30 0.63
C ALA A 36 -2.62 -0.40 -0.86
N TRP A 37 -2.40 -1.57 -1.49
CA TRP A 37 -2.80 -1.77 -2.89
C TRP A 37 -4.31 -1.65 -3.08
N ILE A 38 -5.11 -2.24 -2.19
CA ILE A 38 -6.57 -2.13 -2.24
C ILE A 38 -7.02 -0.66 -2.10
N ALA A 39 -6.37 0.13 -1.25
CA ALA A 39 -6.67 1.56 -1.13
C ALA A 39 -6.42 2.32 -2.44
N ILE A 40 -5.28 2.04 -3.10
CA ILE A 40 -4.95 2.60 -4.43
C ILE A 40 -5.99 2.15 -5.47
N GLU A 41 -6.29 0.85 -5.49
CA GLU A 41 -7.19 0.19 -6.44
C GLU A 41 -8.61 0.77 -6.40
N HIS A 42 -9.06 1.20 -5.21
CA HIS A 42 -10.38 1.83 -5.00
C HIS A 42 -10.34 3.37 -4.99
N ASP A 43 -9.19 3.99 -5.29
CA ASP A 43 -8.95 5.45 -5.17
C ASP A 43 -9.39 6.02 -3.81
N ALA A 44 -9.12 5.26 -2.73
CA ALA A 44 -9.53 5.57 -1.38
C ALA A 44 -8.35 6.09 -0.53
N CYS A 45 -8.65 7.01 0.40
CA CYS A 45 -7.68 7.38 1.43
C CYS A 45 -7.61 6.30 2.53
N LEU A 46 -6.40 5.86 2.87
CA LEU A 46 -6.17 4.86 3.90
C LEU A 46 -6.07 5.51 5.29
N LEU A 47 -7.04 5.22 6.16
CA LEU A 47 -6.95 5.52 7.59
C LEU A 47 -6.02 4.50 8.27
N GLN A 48 -4.97 4.98 8.92
CA GLN A 48 -3.95 4.11 9.51
C GLN A 48 -3.32 4.73 10.76
N LYS A 49 -2.62 3.89 11.53
CA LYS A 49 -1.73 4.29 12.62
C LYS A 49 -0.48 3.42 12.67
N ASP A 50 0.07 3.08 11.50
CA ASP A 50 1.31 2.32 11.34
C ASP A 50 2.29 3.06 10.41
N MET A 51 3.53 3.21 10.87
CA MET A 51 4.60 3.86 10.13
C MET A 51 4.95 3.14 8.82
N ASP A 52 4.61 1.86 8.67
CA ASP A 52 4.80 1.15 7.41
C ASP A 52 4.02 1.81 6.28
N PHE A 53 2.80 2.30 6.51
CA PHE A 53 2.03 3.01 5.49
C PHE A 53 2.59 4.40 5.17
N VAL A 54 3.16 5.09 6.16
CA VAL A 54 3.87 6.37 5.94
C VAL A 54 5.10 6.15 5.07
N ASN A 55 5.90 5.13 5.40
CA ASN A 55 7.06 4.75 4.62
C ASN A 55 6.67 4.30 3.20
N LEU A 56 5.57 3.56 3.07
CA LEU A 56 5.06 3.11 1.77
C LEU A 56 4.64 4.29 0.90
N ALA A 57 3.85 5.23 1.44
CA ALA A 57 3.40 6.43 0.73
C ALA A 57 4.55 7.34 0.29
N SER A 58 5.70 7.30 0.99
CA SER A 58 6.91 8.02 0.57
C SER A 58 7.54 7.51 -0.72
N VAL A 59 7.28 6.23 -1.09
CA VAL A 59 7.77 5.59 -2.32
C VAL A 59 6.67 5.47 -3.37
N VAL A 60 5.42 5.32 -2.94
CA VAL A 60 4.26 5.02 -3.77
C VAL A 60 3.27 6.19 -3.64
N PRO A 61 3.41 7.24 -4.47
CA PRO A 61 2.62 8.47 -4.35
C PRO A 61 1.12 8.28 -4.60
N GLU A 62 0.72 7.16 -5.22
CA GLU A 62 -0.68 6.77 -5.41
C GLU A 62 -1.37 6.41 -4.09
N LEU A 63 -0.63 5.99 -3.07
CA LEU A 63 -1.19 5.71 -1.75
C LEU A 63 -1.50 7.01 -1.01
N LYS A 64 -2.78 7.37 -0.96
CA LYS A 64 -3.27 8.52 -0.19
C LYS A 64 -3.52 8.11 1.26
N LEU A 65 -2.92 8.81 2.20
CA LEU A 65 -3.15 8.61 3.63
C LEU A 65 -4.20 9.59 4.13
N TYR A 66 -5.09 9.14 5.00
CA TYR A 66 -6.03 10.02 5.68
C TYR A 66 -5.33 10.67 6.89
N GLU A 67 -5.24 11.99 6.89
CA GLU A 67 -4.81 12.76 8.07
C GLU A 67 -6.05 13.13 8.90
N SER A 68 -6.13 12.62 10.12
CA SER A 68 -7.12 13.10 11.08
C SER A 68 -6.68 14.48 11.56
N VAL A 69 -7.38 15.51 11.09
CA VAL A 69 -7.31 16.89 11.63
C VAL A 69 -7.68 16.89 13.11
#